data_AF-A0AAU4ZWQ3-F1
#
_entry.id   AF-A0AAU4ZWQ3-F1
#
_cell.length_a   1.000
_cell.length_b   1.000
_cell.length_c   1.000
_cell.angle_alpha   90.00
_cell.angle_beta   90.00
_cell.angle_gamma   90.00
#
_symmetry.space_group_name_H-M   'P 1'
#
loop_
_entity.id
_entity.type
_entity.pdbx_description
1 polymer ?
#
loop_
_entity_poly.entity_id
_entity_poly.type
_entity_poly.pdbx_seq_one_letter_code
_entity_poly.pdbx_strand_id
1 'polypeptide(L)'
;MAGTSAGAIVAALLAAGYTVPELEQEMRSLDFASFQDGPARHFGKVGAALAVLLHNGVFKGDALHAWIEERLADKNVITFQQLRRQEEGDDTGTPPYKLAVVVSDISRGRELHLPEDYQALCGVDPDTAKVADAVRASASIPFYFRPVRFRTGPSQESQRLMLVDGGLLSNFPVDLFDRRDSTPPRWPTIGIKLSMRRTPSQGWQPARNPVELARRLVSTMTSAHDRIHVDRSHVQDRTIFVDTNRVRSTDFRITQEQVETLYTNGRSAAQQFLATWDFQQWLNRYHPSQGGAGTPS
;
A
#
# COMPACT_ATOMS: atom_id res chain seq x y z
N MET A 1 8.25 -8.07 -1.41
CA MET A 1 7.30 -7.35 -0.53
C MET A 1 6.56 -6.31 -1.35
N ALA A 2 5.25 -6.22 -1.23
CA ALA A 2 4.47 -5.15 -1.86
C ALA A 2 3.65 -4.43 -0.80
N GLY A 3 3.40 -3.14 -1.01
CA GLY A 3 2.56 -2.39 -0.12
C GLY A 3 1.90 -1.18 -0.77
N THR A 4 0.80 -0.79 -0.16
CA THR A 4 0.02 0.39 -0.48
C THR A 4 -0.14 1.23 0.78
N SER A 5 0.07 2.55 0.71
CA SER A 5 -0.11 3.47 1.83
C SER A 5 0.73 3.06 3.06
N ALA A 6 0.12 2.94 4.24
CA ALA A 6 0.79 2.43 5.45
C ALA A 6 1.49 1.07 5.24
N GLY A 7 0.93 0.19 4.38
CA GLY A 7 1.57 -1.06 4.01
C GLY A 7 2.85 -0.87 3.21
N ALA A 8 2.94 0.17 2.37
CA ALA A 8 4.16 0.51 1.63
C ALA A 8 5.29 0.97 2.57
N ILE A 9 4.95 1.69 3.64
CA ILE A 9 5.90 2.11 4.67
C ILE A 9 6.53 0.88 5.35
N VAL A 10 5.69 -0.01 5.88
CA VAL A 10 6.15 -1.24 6.55
C VAL A 10 6.92 -2.14 5.58
N ALA A 11 6.43 -2.31 4.35
CA ALA A 11 7.10 -3.10 3.32
C ALA A 11 8.48 -2.53 2.96
N ALA A 12 8.62 -1.21 2.88
CA ALA A 12 9.87 -0.55 2.55
C ALA A 12 10.92 -0.72 3.67
N LEU A 13 10.52 -0.54 4.92
CA LEU A 13 11.42 -0.74 6.06
C LEU A 13 11.86 -2.21 6.18
N LEU A 14 10.93 -3.17 6.00
CA LEU A 14 11.27 -4.60 5.94
C LEU A 14 12.23 -4.91 4.78
N ALA A 15 11.96 -4.38 3.58
CA ALA A 15 12.82 -4.58 2.42
C ALA A 15 14.22 -3.96 2.61
N ALA A 16 14.32 -2.88 3.38
CA ALA A 16 15.58 -2.26 3.76
C ALA A 16 16.34 -3.04 4.86
N GLY A 17 15.72 -4.05 5.48
CA GLY A 17 16.36 -4.91 6.47
C GLY A 17 16.11 -4.50 7.93
N TYR A 18 15.03 -3.77 8.20
CA TYR A 18 14.55 -3.66 9.58
C TYR A 18 14.06 -5.02 10.11
N THR A 19 14.45 -5.34 11.32
CA THR A 19 13.95 -6.50 12.07
C THR A 19 12.59 -6.19 12.69
N VAL A 20 11.82 -7.23 13.02
CA VAL A 20 10.51 -7.07 13.67
C VAL A 20 10.59 -6.27 14.98
N PRO A 21 11.57 -6.51 15.89
CA PRO A 21 11.71 -5.70 17.10
C PRO A 21 12.02 -4.23 16.82
N GLU A 22 12.87 -3.92 15.84
CA GLU A 22 13.15 -2.54 15.45
C GLU A 22 11.88 -1.85 14.91
N LEU A 23 11.14 -2.51 14.01
CA LEU A 23 9.88 -1.97 13.49
C LEU A 23 8.86 -1.71 14.59
N GLU A 24 8.73 -2.66 15.52
CA GLU A 24 7.82 -2.52 16.64
C GLU A 24 8.18 -1.31 17.52
N GLN A 25 9.47 -1.13 17.81
CA GLN A 25 9.96 0.02 18.56
C GLN A 25 9.70 1.34 17.80
N GLU A 26 10.01 1.40 16.51
CA GLU A 26 9.75 2.57 15.67
C GLU A 26 8.26 2.93 15.69
N MET A 27 7.38 1.97 15.41
CA MET A 27 5.93 2.21 15.33
C MET A 27 5.31 2.64 16.67
N ARG A 28 5.82 2.12 17.80
CA ARG A 28 5.34 2.49 19.14
C ARG A 28 5.85 3.86 19.60
N SER A 29 7.06 4.22 19.21
CA SER A 29 7.69 5.49 19.59
C SER A 29 7.22 6.68 18.75
N LEU A 30 6.65 6.40 17.57
CA LEU A 30 6.29 7.40 16.58
C LEU A 30 5.10 8.27 17.03
N ASP A 31 5.33 9.58 17.07
CA ASP A 31 4.23 10.54 17.13
C ASP A 31 3.62 10.72 15.73
N PHE A 32 2.58 9.94 15.42
CA PHE A 32 1.87 10.03 14.15
C PHE A 32 1.31 11.44 13.86
N ALA A 33 1.03 12.24 14.90
CA ALA A 33 0.51 13.59 14.73
C ALA A 33 1.59 14.55 14.19
N SER A 34 2.87 14.21 14.35
CA SER A 34 3.99 14.99 13.80
C SER A 34 3.96 15.08 12.27
N PHE A 35 3.36 14.09 11.59
CA PHE A 35 3.20 14.07 10.14
C PHE A 35 2.16 15.06 9.62
N GLN A 36 1.33 15.65 10.50
CA GLN A 36 0.33 16.67 10.16
C GLN A 36 0.98 18.05 9.95
N ASP A 37 1.82 18.18 8.93
CA ASP A 37 2.62 19.37 8.65
C ASP A 37 1.95 20.40 7.71
N GLY A 38 2.34 21.68 7.84
CA GLY A 38 1.87 22.77 6.99
C GLY A 38 0.88 23.75 7.64
N PRO A 39 0.37 24.74 6.88
CA PRO A 39 -0.37 25.87 7.41
C PRO A 39 -1.72 25.50 8.05
N ALA A 40 -2.32 24.37 7.66
CA ALA A 40 -3.56 23.89 8.27
C ALA A 40 -3.42 23.55 9.76
N ARG A 41 -2.21 23.22 10.23
CA ARG A 41 -1.90 23.06 11.66
C ARG A 41 -2.09 24.35 12.46
N HIS A 42 -1.96 25.51 11.81
CA HIS A 42 -1.96 26.84 12.45
C HIS A 42 -3.28 27.61 12.27
N PHE A 43 -4.03 27.38 11.17
CA PHE A 43 -5.22 28.18 10.82
C PHE A 43 -6.57 27.44 10.97
N GLY A 44 -6.59 26.25 11.59
CA GLY A 44 -7.83 25.53 11.90
C GLY A 44 -8.65 25.08 10.67
N LYS A 45 -9.97 24.85 10.85
CA LYS A 45 -10.86 24.25 9.84
C LYS A 45 -11.01 25.09 8.56
N VAL A 46 -10.92 26.42 8.66
CA VAL A 46 -10.99 27.34 7.50
C VAL A 46 -9.74 27.22 6.64
N GLY A 47 -8.55 27.17 7.27
CA GLY A 47 -7.30 26.93 6.57
C GLY A 47 -7.24 25.55 5.92
N ALA A 48 -7.82 24.52 6.53
CA ALA A 48 -7.90 23.17 5.96
C ALA A 48 -8.78 23.12 4.69
N ALA A 49 -9.96 23.76 4.71
CA ALA A 49 -10.84 23.82 3.55
C ALA A 49 -10.20 24.59 2.37
N LEU A 50 -9.53 25.72 2.67
CA LEU A 50 -8.81 26.50 1.67
C LEU A 50 -7.57 25.75 1.14
N ALA A 51 -6.85 25.02 1.99
CA ALA A 51 -5.70 24.21 1.58
C ALA A 51 -6.11 23.04 0.67
N VAL A 52 -7.25 22.40 0.93
CA VAL A 52 -7.82 21.40 0.02
C VAL A 52 -8.19 22.04 -1.32
N LEU A 53 -8.81 23.22 -1.30
CA LEU A 53 -9.25 23.91 -2.50
C LEU A 53 -8.07 24.46 -3.34
N LEU A 54 -6.99 24.91 -2.71
CA LEU A 54 -5.83 25.50 -3.38
C LEU A 54 -4.70 24.50 -3.68
N HIS A 55 -4.59 23.42 -2.90
CA HIS A 55 -3.44 22.51 -2.95
C HIS A 55 -3.81 21.02 -2.95
N ASN A 56 -5.10 20.69 -3.05
CA ASN A 56 -5.62 19.32 -3.11
C ASN A 56 -5.26 18.45 -1.89
N GLY A 57 -4.87 19.06 -0.77
CA GLY A 57 -4.53 18.36 0.48
C GLY A 57 -4.31 19.32 1.64
N VAL A 58 -4.71 18.90 2.85
CA VAL A 58 -4.60 19.67 4.10
C VAL A 58 -3.14 19.77 4.55
N PHE A 59 -2.42 18.65 4.53
CA PHE A 59 -1.04 18.52 5.01
C PHE A 59 -0.07 18.34 3.85
N LYS A 60 1.16 18.86 3.98
CA LYS A 60 2.16 18.77 2.90
C LYS A 60 2.71 17.36 2.75
N GLY A 61 2.92 16.68 3.87
CA GLY A 61 3.56 15.39 4.03
C GLY A 61 5.09 15.44 3.84
N ASP A 62 5.72 16.60 3.99
CA ASP A 62 7.17 16.74 3.96
C ASP A 62 7.78 16.05 5.20
N ALA A 63 7.12 16.18 6.37
CA ALA A 63 7.52 15.50 7.60
C ALA A 63 7.48 13.96 7.47
N LEU A 64 6.43 13.42 6.82
CA LEU A 64 6.33 11.99 6.55
C LEU A 64 7.42 11.53 5.57
N HIS A 65 7.66 12.29 4.51
CA HIS A 65 8.71 11.99 3.53
C HIS A 65 10.10 11.96 4.17
N ALA A 66 10.44 13.00 4.94
CA ALA A 66 11.71 13.10 5.64
C ALA A 66 11.91 11.94 6.62
N TRP A 67 10.87 11.59 7.39
CA TRP A 67 10.95 10.44 8.29
C TRP A 67 11.18 9.12 7.54
N ILE A 68 10.50 8.88 6.41
CA ILE A 68 10.74 7.68 5.58
C ILE A 68 12.18 7.68 5.03
N GLU A 69 12.64 8.81 4.50
CA GLU A 69 13.99 8.94 3.92
C GLU A 69 15.07 8.68 4.98
N GLU A 70 14.90 9.21 6.19
CA GLU A 70 15.81 9.02 7.31
C GLU A 70 15.89 7.54 7.75
N ARG A 71 14.73 6.88 7.95
CA ARG A 71 14.70 5.47 8.35
C ARG A 71 15.30 4.55 7.28
N LEU A 72 15.06 4.82 6.00
CA LEU A 72 15.68 4.04 4.93
C LEU A 72 17.20 4.29 4.86
N ALA A 73 17.64 5.53 5.07
CA ALA A 73 19.06 5.88 5.11
C ALA A 73 19.80 5.22 6.28
N ASP A 74 19.16 5.02 7.44
CA ASP A 74 19.71 4.27 8.58
C ASP A 74 20.10 2.82 8.20
N LYS A 75 19.47 2.27 7.15
CA LYS A 75 19.79 0.95 6.58
C LYS A 75 20.56 1.02 5.25
N ASN A 76 21.13 2.18 4.91
CA ASN A 76 21.84 2.45 3.67
C ASN A 76 20.99 2.28 2.39
N VAL A 77 19.68 2.47 2.49
CA VAL A 77 18.76 2.42 1.36
C VAL A 77 18.30 3.83 1.02
N ILE A 78 18.57 4.26 -0.21
CA ILE A 78 18.12 5.58 -0.71
C ILE A 78 17.30 5.38 -1.98
N THR A 79 17.83 4.62 -2.93
CA THR A 79 17.20 4.33 -4.22
C THR A 79 16.80 2.87 -4.34
N PHE A 80 16.03 2.54 -5.38
CA PHE A 80 15.65 1.15 -5.62
C PHE A 80 16.85 0.27 -6.04
N GLN A 81 17.97 0.85 -6.46
CA GLN A 81 19.19 0.10 -6.75
C GLN A 81 19.63 -0.76 -5.55
N GLN A 82 19.60 -0.21 -4.33
CA GLN A 82 19.96 -0.96 -3.12
C GLN A 82 18.93 -2.03 -2.74
N LEU A 83 17.74 -2.00 -3.34
CA LEU A 83 16.69 -2.99 -3.15
C LEU A 83 16.60 -4.00 -4.30
N ARG A 84 17.56 -4.05 -5.23
CA ARG A 84 17.63 -5.11 -6.22
C ARG A 84 17.74 -6.48 -5.56
N ARG A 85 17.04 -7.46 -6.13
CA ARG A 85 17.22 -8.87 -5.78
C ARG A 85 18.53 -9.36 -6.37
N GLN A 86 19.23 -10.19 -5.63
CA GLN A 86 20.52 -10.79 -6.02
C GLN A 86 20.48 -12.32 -5.94
N GLU A 87 19.29 -12.91 -5.74
CA GLU A 87 19.15 -14.36 -5.53
C GLU A 87 19.13 -15.11 -6.87
N GLU A 88 20.03 -16.07 -7.02
CA GLU A 88 19.99 -17.06 -8.10
C GLU A 88 18.85 -18.06 -7.85
N GLY A 89 18.09 -18.40 -8.90
CA GLY A 89 17.01 -19.40 -8.82
C GLY A 89 15.60 -18.87 -8.52
N ASP A 90 15.37 -17.56 -8.69
CA ASP A 90 14.02 -17.00 -8.72
C ASP A 90 13.22 -17.52 -9.93
N ASP A 91 11.91 -17.69 -9.75
CA ASP A 91 11.00 -18.11 -10.83
C ASP A 91 11.01 -17.07 -11.96
N THR A 92 10.84 -17.52 -13.21
CA THR A 92 10.68 -16.61 -14.35
C THR A 92 9.55 -15.62 -14.09
N GLY A 93 9.85 -14.32 -14.23
CA GLY A 93 8.88 -13.25 -13.95
C GLY A 93 8.87 -12.75 -12.51
N THR A 94 9.75 -13.24 -11.64
CA THR A 94 9.95 -12.64 -10.32
C THR A 94 10.41 -11.18 -10.47
N PRO A 95 9.77 -10.22 -9.78
CA PRO A 95 10.17 -8.83 -9.78
C PRO A 95 11.66 -8.64 -9.47
N PRO A 96 12.39 -7.77 -10.19
CA PRO A 96 13.82 -7.56 -9.95
C PRO A 96 14.15 -6.84 -8.65
N TYR A 97 13.14 -6.35 -7.91
CA TYR A 97 13.30 -5.60 -6.67
C TYR A 97 12.58 -6.28 -5.50
N LYS A 98 13.15 -6.14 -4.30
CA LYS A 98 12.59 -6.67 -3.05
C LYS A 98 11.29 -5.96 -2.64
N LEU A 99 11.08 -4.75 -3.13
CA LEU A 99 9.97 -3.87 -2.80
C LEU A 99 9.20 -3.47 -4.07
N ALA A 100 7.88 -3.57 -3.99
CA ALA A 100 6.96 -2.92 -4.90
C ALA A 100 6.02 -1.99 -4.13
N VAL A 101 5.82 -0.79 -4.65
CA VAL A 101 5.00 0.26 -4.06
C VAL A 101 3.91 0.62 -5.05
N VAL A 102 2.66 0.50 -4.61
CA VAL A 102 1.50 0.84 -5.46
C VAL A 102 1.14 2.31 -5.28
N VAL A 103 0.97 3.02 -6.39
CA VAL A 103 0.51 4.41 -6.42
C VAL A 103 -0.58 4.59 -7.47
N SER A 104 -1.43 5.59 -7.29
CA SER A 104 -2.46 5.95 -8.26
C SER A 104 -2.03 7.20 -9.04
N ASP A 105 -1.84 7.07 -10.36
CA ASP A 105 -1.67 8.20 -11.27
C ASP A 105 -3.05 8.72 -11.68
N ILE A 106 -3.49 9.79 -11.02
CA ILE A 106 -4.79 10.42 -11.33
C ILE A 106 -4.73 11.33 -12.56
N SER A 107 -3.54 11.67 -13.07
CA SER A 107 -3.41 12.41 -14.33
C SER A 107 -3.78 11.52 -15.51
N ARG A 108 -3.47 10.22 -15.44
CA ARG A 108 -3.77 9.24 -16.49
C ARG A 108 -4.87 8.24 -16.12
N GLY A 109 -5.37 8.29 -14.87
CA GLY A 109 -6.43 7.41 -14.37
C GLY A 109 -6.01 5.95 -14.27
N ARG A 110 -4.75 5.68 -13.89
CA ARG A 110 -4.20 4.32 -13.84
C ARG A 110 -3.36 4.06 -12.59
N GLU A 111 -3.23 2.79 -12.28
CA GLU A 111 -2.29 2.30 -11.27
C GLU A 111 -0.86 2.24 -11.82
N LEU A 112 0.12 2.46 -10.94
CA LEU A 112 1.53 2.19 -11.18
C LEU A 112 2.11 1.30 -10.06
N HIS A 113 2.91 0.32 -10.45
CA HIS A 113 3.70 -0.56 -9.58
C HIS A 113 5.16 -0.13 -9.62
N LEU A 114 5.58 0.65 -8.63
CA LEU A 114 6.93 1.20 -8.57
C LEU A 114 7.86 0.21 -7.85
N PRO A 115 9.04 -0.11 -8.37
CA PRO A 115 9.73 0.62 -9.45
C PRO A 115 9.55 0.02 -10.86
N GLU A 116 8.85 -1.10 -11.01
CA GLU A 116 8.72 -1.82 -12.30
C GLU A 116 8.19 -0.93 -13.44
N ASP A 117 7.24 -0.06 -13.11
CA ASP A 117 6.61 0.84 -14.07
C ASP A 117 7.41 2.13 -14.36
N TYR A 118 8.49 2.42 -13.62
CA TYR A 118 9.24 3.68 -13.81
C TYR A 118 9.79 3.82 -15.21
N GLN A 119 10.43 2.77 -15.74
CA GLN A 119 11.08 2.85 -17.04
C GLN A 119 10.04 2.95 -18.16
N ALA A 120 9.09 2.01 -18.20
CA ALA A 120 8.14 1.88 -19.29
C ALA A 120 7.08 2.98 -19.32
N LEU A 121 6.56 3.39 -18.15
CA LEU A 121 5.42 4.30 -18.05
C LEU A 121 5.81 5.72 -17.64
N CYS A 122 6.99 5.88 -17.02
CA CYS A 122 7.47 7.17 -16.56
C CYS A 122 8.75 7.63 -17.25
N GLY A 123 9.45 6.77 -18.00
CA GLY A 123 10.72 7.10 -18.66
C GLY A 123 11.86 7.39 -17.68
N VAL A 124 11.79 6.88 -16.45
CA VAL A 124 12.79 7.09 -15.39
C VAL A 124 13.50 5.78 -15.11
N ASP A 125 14.82 5.82 -14.96
CA ASP A 125 15.60 4.66 -14.54
C ASP A 125 15.23 4.28 -13.10
N PRO A 126 14.64 3.08 -12.87
CA PRO A 126 14.25 2.65 -11.54
C PRO A 126 15.40 2.65 -10.53
N ASP A 127 16.64 2.34 -10.93
CA ASP A 127 17.79 2.28 -10.01
C ASP A 127 18.15 3.65 -9.42
N THR A 128 17.81 4.73 -10.13
CA THR A 128 18.07 6.10 -9.70
C THR A 128 16.95 6.69 -8.85
N ALA A 129 15.76 6.09 -8.88
CA ALA A 129 14.59 6.61 -8.20
C ALA A 129 14.67 6.38 -6.68
N LYS A 130 14.36 7.41 -5.90
CA LYS A 130 14.32 7.33 -4.44
C LYS A 130 13.16 6.47 -3.96
N VAL A 131 13.41 5.55 -3.04
CA VAL A 131 12.37 4.71 -2.43
C VAL A 131 11.40 5.57 -1.62
N ALA A 132 11.92 6.56 -0.87
CA ALA A 132 11.11 7.46 -0.06
C ALA A 132 10.06 8.24 -0.89
N ASP A 133 10.39 8.63 -2.13
CA ASP A 133 9.45 9.34 -3.02
C ASP A 133 8.27 8.45 -3.41
N ALA A 134 8.53 7.19 -3.76
CA ALA A 134 7.50 6.21 -4.09
C ALA A 134 6.59 5.92 -2.89
N VAL A 135 7.19 5.65 -1.72
CA VAL A 135 6.45 5.34 -0.49
C VAL A 135 5.62 6.55 -0.04
N ARG A 136 6.19 7.76 -0.10
CA ARG A 136 5.46 9.00 0.20
C ARG A 136 4.30 9.22 -0.78
N ALA A 137 4.50 8.98 -2.07
CA ALA A 137 3.44 9.06 -3.06
C ALA A 137 2.30 8.08 -2.73
N SER A 138 2.64 6.85 -2.37
CA SER A 138 1.69 5.80 -1.96
C SER A 138 0.92 6.13 -0.68
N ALA A 139 1.45 6.99 0.19
CA ALA A 139 0.78 7.47 1.40
C ALA A 139 0.05 8.83 1.22
N SER A 140 -0.06 9.34 -0.01
CA SER A 140 -0.72 10.62 -0.31
C SER A 140 -2.25 10.51 -0.31
N ILE A 141 -2.84 10.27 0.86
CA ILE A 141 -4.29 10.09 1.00
C ILE A 141 -5.03 11.33 0.44
N PRO A 142 -5.92 11.17 -0.56
CA PRO A 142 -6.61 12.29 -1.20
C PRO A 142 -7.29 13.22 -0.19
N PHE A 143 -7.17 14.52 -0.42
CA PHE A 143 -7.65 15.61 0.46
C PHE A 143 -7.00 15.67 1.85
N TYR A 144 -6.21 14.68 2.28
CA TYR A 144 -5.50 14.70 3.55
C TYR A 144 -4.06 15.16 3.36
N PHE A 145 -3.28 14.40 2.58
CA PHE A 145 -1.94 14.78 2.15
C PHE A 145 -1.98 15.34 0.73
N ARG A 146 -1.11 16.32 0.45
CA ARG A 146 -0.95 16.84 -0.90
C ARG A 146 -0.47 15.72 -1.85
N PRO A 147 -1.02 15.64 -3.07
CA PRO A 147 -0.51 14.75 -4.11
C PRO A 147 0.95 15.02 -4.42
N VAL A 148 1.70 13.97 -4.73
CA VAL A 148 3.09 14.08 -5.19
C VAL A 148 3.09 14.43 -6.67
N ARG A 149 3.82 15.48 -7.05
CA ARG A 149 4.04 15.83 -8.46
C ARG A 149 5.30 15.15 -8.94
N PHE A 150 5.14 14.12 -9.76
CA PHE A 150 6.24 13.34 -10.31
C PHE A 150 6.57 13.80 -11.72
N ARG A 151 7.86 14.03 -12.02
CA ARG A 151 8.31 14.41 -13.36
C ARG A 151 8.70 13.16 -14.14
N THR A 152 8.07 12.94 -15.28
CA THR A 152 8.48 11.86 -16.19
C THR A 152 9.81 12.21 -16.86
N GLY A 153 10.49 11.18 -17.35
CA GLY A 153 11.74 11.34 -18.10
C GLY A 153 11.55 11.93 -19.48
N PRO A 154 12.67 12.20 -20.19
CA PRO A 154 12.67 12.92 -21.46
C PRO A 154 11.84 12.23 -22.55
N SER A 155 11.77 10.90 -22.52
CA SER A 155 11.03 10.08 -23.50
C SER A 155 9.50 10.19 -23.36
N GLN A 156 8.99 10.75 -22.27
CA GLN A 156 7.57 10.89 -21.96
C GLN A 156 7.15 12.37 -21.93
N GLU A 157 7.78 13.21 -22.76
CA GLU A 157 7.56 14.66 -22.89
C GLU A 157 7.64 15.45 -21.56
N SER A 158 8.39 14.96 -20.55
CA SER A 158 8.51 15.63 -19.23
C SER A 158 7.15 16.04 -18.61
N GLN A 159 6.12 15.21 -18.81
CA GLN A 159 4.82 15.36 -18.18
C GLN A 159 4.96 15.36 -16.65
N ARG A 160 4.07 16.11 -16.00
CA ARG A 160 3.95 16.10 -14.53
C ARG A 160 2.76 15.23 -14.14
N LEU A 161 3.06 14.02 -13.65
CA LEU A 161 2.05 13.13 -13.09
C LEU A 161 1.66 13.61 -11.71
N MET A 162 0.39 13.44 -11.38
CA MET A 162 -0.12 13.66 -10.03
C MET A 162 -0.35 12.29 -9.41
N LEU A 163 0.55 11.91 -8.50
CA LEU A 163 0.51 10.64 -7.81
C LEU A 163 -0.17 10.81 -6.46
N VAL A 164 -1.14 9.95 -6.18
CA VAL A 164 -1.83 9.87 -4.89
C VAL A 164 -1.74 8.46 -4.34
N ASP A 165 -2.29 8.27 -3.14
CA ASP A 165 -2.35 6.99 -2.45
C ASP A 165 -2.79 5.85 -3.39
N GLY A 166 -2.02 4.76 -3.41
CA GLY A 166 -2.32 3.61 -4.25
C GLY A 166 -3.67 2.99 -3.93
N GLY A 167 -4.14 3.17 -2.69
CA GLY A 167 -5.41 2.67 -2.22
C GLY A 167 -6.62 3.30 -2.91
N LEU A 168 -6.45 4.42 -3.62
CA LEU A 168 -7.50 4.97 -4.46
C LEU A 168 -7.91 3.99 -5.57
N LEU A 169 -6.93 3.36 -6.24
CA LEU A 169 -7.13 2.48 -7.39
C LEU A 169 -6.85 0.99 -7.10
N SER A 170 -5.99 0.63 -6.14
CA SER A 170 -5.84 -0.74 -5.62
C SER A 170 -5.33 -0.75 -4.19
N ASN A 171 -6.21 -1.16 -3.28
CA ASN A 171 -5.89 -1.32 -1.86
C ASN A 171 -5.16 -2.63 -1.53
N PHE A 172 -5.06 -3.58 -2.47
CA PHE A 172 -4.60 -4.94 -2.13
C PHE A 172 -3.92 -5.66 -3.30
N PRO A 173 -2.63 -5.37 -3.56
CA PRO A 173 -1.88 -5.91 -4.71
C PRO A 173 -1.35 -7.34 -4.45
N VAL A 174 -2.17 -8.22 -3.88
CA VAL A 174 -1.75 -9.60 -3.57
C VAL A 174 -1.39 -10.39 -4.84
N ASP A 175 -2.05 -10.09 -5.95
CA ASP A 175 -1.83 -10.74 -7.24
C ASP A 175 -0.52 -10.28 -7.91
N LEU A 176 0.18 -9.27 -7.37
CA LEU A 176 1.43 -8.77 -7.95
C LEU A 176 2.54 -9.84 -7.98
N PHE A 177 2.56 -10.71 -6.99
CA PHE A 177 3.52 -11.80 -6.89
C PHE A 177 3.02 -13.10 -7.50
N ASP A 178 1.82 -13.10 -8.09
CA ASP A 178 1.30 -14.28 -8.72
C ASP A 178 1.96 -14.51 -10.05
N ARG A 179 2.35 -15.78 -10.24
CA ARG A 179 2.77 -16.28 -11.52
C ARG A 179 1.64 -16.11 -12.53
N ARG A 180 1.96 -15.48 -13.65
CA ARG A 180 1.04 -15.33 -14.80
C ARG A 180 1.08 -16.52 -15.74
N ASP A 181 2.07 -17.39 -15.58
CA ASP A 181 2.17 -18.66 -16.29
C ASP A 181 1.40 -19.75 -15.52
N SER A 182 1.11 -20.88 -16.20
CA SER A 182 0.30 -21.97 -15.63
C SER A 182 1.08 -22.87 -14.65
N THR A 183 2.24 -22.43 -14.18
CA THR A 183 3.08 -23.19 -13.25
C THR A 183 2.83 -22.79 -11.80
N PRO A 184 2.81 -23.75 -10.86
CA PRO A 184 2.66 -23.46 -9.44
C PRO A 184 3.80 -22.56 -8.92
N PRO A 185 3.51 -21.56 -8.06
CA PRO A 185 4.54 -20.74 -7.45
C PRO A 185 5.38 -21.56 -6.46
N ARG A 186 6.70 -21.30 -6.40
CA ARG A 186 7.60 -21.93 -5.42
C ARG A 186 7.26 -21.55 -3.97
N TRP A 187 6.83 -20.30 -3.76
CA TRP A 187 6.53 -19.73 -2.46
C TRP A 187 5.10 -19.19 -2.40
N PRO A 188 4.45 -19.21 -1.23
CA PRO A 188 3.16 -18.57 -1.08
C PRO A 188 3.26 -17.05 -1.03
N THR A 189 2.29 -16.41 -1.66
CA THR A 189 1.98 -15.01 -1.42
C THR A 189 0.95 -14.91 -0.30
N ILE A 190 1.33 -14.31 0.83
CA ILE A 190 0.42 -14.04 1.95
C ILE A 190 0.08 -12.54 1.94
N GLY A 191 -1.21 -12.23 1.89
CA GLY A 191 -1.70 -10.87 1.95
C GLY A 191 -2.12 -10.47 3.37
N ILE A 192 -1.90 -9.23 3.77
CA ILE A 192 -2.36 -8.69 5.06
C ILE A 192 -3.27 -7.49 4.79
N LYS A 193 -4.53 -7.58 5.23
CA LYS A 193 -5.54 -6.57 4.97
C LYS A 193 -6.08 -5.98 6.26
N LEU A 194 -5.89 -4.66 6.42
CA LEU A 194 -6.32 -3.88 7.59
C LEU A 194 -7.81 -3.48 7.52
N SER A 195 -8.66 -4.46 7.29
CA SER A 195 -10.11 -4.29 7.33
C SER A 195 -10.77 -5.59 7.74
N MET A 196 -11.76 -5.53 8.62
CA MET A 196 -12.65 -6.67 8.81
C MET A 196 -13.33 -7.04 7.48
N ARG A 197 -13.68 -8.32 7.31
CA ARG A 197 -14.75 -8.76 6.40
C ARG A 197 -16.09 -8.18 6.88
N ARG A 198 -16.28 -6.85 6.74
CA ARG A 198 -17.52 -6.19 7.13
C ARG A 198 -18.29 -5.77 5.89
N THR A 199 -19.55 -6.19 5.86
CA THR A 199 -20.62 -5.53 5.14
C THR A 199 -20.57 -4.02 5.44
N PRO A 200 -20.78 -3.15 4.44
CA PRO A 200 -20.74 -1.71 4.64
C PRO A 200 -21.63 -1.32 5.82
N SER A 201 -21.13 -0.46 6.70
CA SER A 201 -21.92 0.09 7.78
C SER A 201 -23.19 0.74 7.20
N GLN A 202 -24.35 0.17 7.54
CA GLN A 202 -25.71 0.60 7.21
C GLN A 202 -26.12 1.93 7.90
N GLY A 203 -25.16 2.83 8.14
CA GLY A 203 -25.43 4.12 8.77
C GLY A 203 -25.64 5.20 7.71
N TRP A 204 -26.81 5.85 7.71
CA TRP A 204 -27.02 7.05 6.90
C TRP A 204 -25.99 8.12 7.29
N GLN A 205 -25.25 8.58 6.30
CA GLN A 205 -24.32 9.68 6.41
C GLN A 205 -24.78 10.67 5.32
N PRO A 206 -25.14 11.92 5.61
CA PRO A 206 -25.43 12.94 4.59
C PRO A 206 -24.19 13.74 4.21
N ALA A 207 -23.91 13.96 2.92
CA ALA A 207 -22.84 14.86 2.49
C ALA A 207 -23.33 16.31 2.60
N ARG A 208 -22.72 17.11 3.49
CA ARG A 208 -23.20 18.46 3.81
C ARG A 208 -22.53 19.56 3.00
N ASN A 209 -21.43 19.25 2.30
CA ASN A 209 -20.67 20.21 1.49
C ASN A 209 -19.93 19.49 0.34
N PRO A 210 -19.42 20.23 -0.67
CA PRO A 210 -18.75 19.64 -1.83
C PRO A 210 -17.51 18.81 -1.51
N VAL A 211 -16.72 19.21 -0.51
CA VAL A 211 -15.52 18.46 -0.08
C VAL A 211 -15.91 17.13 0.55
N GLU A 212 -16.95 17.14 1.38
CA GLU A 212 -17.49 15.93 1.99
C GLU A 212 -18.11 15.01 0.93
N LEU A 213 -18.82 15.56 -0.06
CA LEU A 213 -19.32 14.81 -1.21
C LEU A 213 -18.17 14.14 -1.98
N ALA A 214 -17.13 14.90 -2.34
CA ALA A 214 -15.96 14.37 -3.05
C ALA A 214 -15.25 13.27 -2.27
N ARG A 215 -15.02 13.46 -0.95
CA ARG A 215 -14.43 12.45 -0.08
C ARG A 215 -15.28 11.16 -0.05
N ARG A 216 -16.59 11.28 -0.04
CA ARG A 216 -17.53 10.13 -0.01
C ARG A 216 -17.60 9.40 -1.34
N LEU A 217 -17.55 10.12 -2.46
CA LEU A 217 -17.47 9.51 -3.79
C LEU A 217 -16.19 8.69 -3.90
N VAL A 218 -15.04 9.28 -3.54
CA VAL A 218 -13.76 8.57 -3.49
C VAL A 218 -13.84 7.35 -2.59
N SER A 219 -14.29 7.49 -1.34
CA SER A 219 -14.40 6.37 -0.40
C SER A 219 -15.32 5.25 -0.91
N THR A 220 -16.41 5.60 -1.60
CA THR A 220 -17.35 4.62 -2.19
C THR A 220 -16.70 3.86 -3.34
N MET A 221 -16.05 4.57 -4.28
CA MET A 221 -15.37 3.97 -5.43
C MET A 221 -14.24 3.04 -4.97
N THR A 222 -13.40 3.53 -4.05
CA THR A 222 -12.31 2.76 -3.46
C THR A 222 -12.81 1.49 -2.76
N SER A 223 -13.88 1.59 -1.98
CA SER A 223 -14.47 0.42 -1.29
C SER A 223 -15.08 -0.59 -2.27
N ALA A 224 -15.65 -0.13 -3.39
CA ALA A 224 -16.22 -1.00 -4.41
C ALA A 224 -15.11 -1.76 -5.16
N HIS A 225 -14.04 -1.07 -5.54
CA HIS A 225 -12.91 -1.69 -6.22
C HIS A 225 -12.24 -2.75 -5.33
N ASP A 226 -12.03 -2.43 -4.06
CA ASP A 226 -11.40 -3.33 -3.09
C ASP A 226 -12.18 -4.65 -2.87
N ARG A 227 -13.52 -4.62 -2.94
CA ARG A 227 -14.35 -5.84 -2.87
C ARG A 227 -14.16 -6.74 -4.08
N ILE A 228 -14.10 -6.19 -5.28
CA ILE A 228 -13.97 -6.97 -6.52
C ILE A 228 -12.71 -7.84 -6.50
N HIS A 229 -11.61 -7.33 -5.96
CA HIS A 229 -10.35 -8.08 -5.86
C HIS A 229 -10.34 -9.08 -4.71
N VAL A 230 -10.81 -8.67 -3.52
CA VAL A 230 -10.76 -9.53 -2.33
C VAL A 230 -11.87 -10.57 -2.26
N ASP A 231 -12.94 -10.45 -3.05
CA ASP A 231 -14.02 -11.45 -3.07
C ASP A 231 -13.65 -12.73 -3.84
N ARG A 232 -12.47 -12.77 -4.49
CA ARG A 232 -11.95 -13.98 -5.15
C ARG A 232 -11.48 -15.00 -4.12
N SER A 233 -11.97 -16.23 -4.18
CA SER A 233 -11.66 -17.26 -3.17
C SER A 233 -10.16 -17.53 -2.98
N HIS A 234 -9.37 -17.57 -4.07
CA HIS A 234 -7.93 -17.80 -3.98
C HIS A 234 -7.19 -16.68 -3.25
N VAL A 235 -7.68 -15.44 -3.35
CA VAL A 235 -7.17 -14.28 -2.62
C VAL A 235 -7.56 -14.37 -1.14
N GLN A 236 -8.82 -14.68 -0.84
CA GLN A 236 -9.29 -14.78 0.54
C GLN A 236 -8.56 -15.85 1.33
N ASP A 237 -8.32 -17.01 0.73
CA ASP A 237 -7.73 -18.18 1.39
C ASP A 237 -6.25 -17.98 1.75
N ARG A 238 -5.61 -16.93 1.23
CA ARG A 238 -4.22 -16.54 1.56
C ARG A 238 -4.10 -15.15 2.20
N THR A 239 -5.22 -14.60 2.68
CA THR A 239 -5.27 -13.24 3.25
C THR A 239 -5.56 -13.28 4.75
N ILE A 240 -4.70 -12.62 5.53
CA ILE A 240 -4.90 -12.32 6.93
C ILE A 240 -5.72 -11.04 7.04
N PHE A 241 -6.93 -11.14 7.60
CA PHE A 241 -7.80 -10.00 7.87
C PHE A 241 -7.58 -9.51 9.30
N VAL A 242 -7.21 -8.24 9.46
CA VAL A 242 -6.95 -7.63 10.76
C VAL A 242 -8.05 -6.62 11.08
N ASP A 243 -8.66 -6.76 12.27
CA ASP A 243 -9.60 -5.76 12.77
C ASP A 243 -8.87 -4.55 13.35
N THR A 244 -9.20 -3.37 12.82
CA THR A 244 -8.66 -2.09 13.29
C THR A 244 -9.47 -1.45 14.43
N ASN A 245 -10.46 -2.15 15.00
CA ASN A 245 -11.30 -1.68 16.10
C ASN A 245 -11.88 -0.27 15.89
N ARG A 246 -12.32 0.01 14.65
CA ARG A 246 -12.87 1.31 14.19
C ARG A 246 -11.88 2.48 14.11
N VAL A 247 -10.58 2.24 14.31
CA VAL A 247 -9.55 3.23 14.01
C VAL A 247 -9.55 3.48 12.49
N ARG A 248 -9.64 4.74 12.10
CA ARG A 248 -9.68 5.15 10.68
C ARG A 248 -8.26 5.35 10.16
N SER A 249 -8.05 5.11 8.87
CA SER A 249 -6.75 5.36 8.20
C SER A 249 -6.27 6.81 8.27
N THR A 250 -7.17 7.77 8.53
CA THR A 250 -6.83 9.19 8.68
C THR A 250 -6.73 9.64 10.15
N ASP A 251 -6.79 8.72 11.10
CA ASP A 251 -6.65 9.01 12.53
C ASP A 251 -5.18 8.96 12.93
N PHE A 252 -4.50 10.10 12.81
CA PHE A 252 -3.09 10.25 13.18
C PHE A 252 -2.90 10.67 14.65
N ARG A 253 -3.98 10.72 15.44
CA ARG A 253 -3.95 11.09 16.86
C ARG A 253 -4.45 9.94 17.73
N ILE A 254 -3.92 8.75 17.46
CA ILE A 254 -4.22 7.54 18.22
C ILE A 254 -3.47 7.53 19.55
N THR A 255 -4.10 6.99 20.59
CA THR A 255 -3.47 6.80 21.89
C THR A 255 -2.53 5.58 21.85
N GLN A 256 -1.61 5.50 22.81
CA GLN A 256 -0.77 4.31 22.97
C GLN A 256 -1.60 3.05 23.20
N GLU A 257 -2.70 3.13 23.95
CA GLU A 257 -3.63 2.01 24.13
C GLU A 257 -4.23 1.53 22.79
N GLN A 258 -4.55 2.46 21.88
CA GLN A 258 -5.02 2.11 20.54
C GLN A 258 -3.91 1.46 19.71
N VAL A 259 -2.66 1.94 19.80
CA VAL A 259 -1.49 1.31 19.16
C VAL A 259 -1.34 -0.14 19.65
N GLU A 260 -1.38 -0.37 20.97
CA GLU A 260 -1.31 -1.72 21.55
C GLU A 260 -2.43 -2.62 21.09
N THR A 261 -3.65 -2.09 21.03
CA THR A 261 -4.82 -2.83 20.56
C THR A 261 -4.65 -3.26 19.10
N LEU A 262 -4.22 -2.34 18.24
CA LEU A 262 -3.99 -2.62 16.82
C LEU A 262 -2.89 -3.68 16.63
N TYR A 263 -1.78 -3.56 17.38
CA TYR A 263 -0.70 -4.53 17.34
C TYR A 263 -1.16 -5.92 17.80
N THR A 264 -1.88 -5.99 18.93
CA THR A 264 -2.40 -7.24 19.48
C THR A 264 -3.38 -7.91 18.53
N ASN A 265 -4.28 -7.13 17.91
CA ASN A 265 -5.22 -7.63 16.91
C ASN A 265 -4.48 -8.22 15.69
N GLY A 266 -3.47 -7.52 15.18
CA GLY A 266 -2.65 -8.00 14.07
C GLY A 266 -1.92 -9.31 14.40
N ARG A 267 -1.30 -9.37 15.58
CA ARG A 267 -0.60 -10.58 16.07
C ARG A 267 -1.56 -11.76 16.23
N SER A 268 -2.72 -11.54 16.85
CA SER A 268 -3.74 -12.59 17.01
C SER A 268 -4.26 -13.10 15.67
N ALA A 269 -4.55 -12.20 14.73
CA ALA A 269 -5.03 -12.58 13.40
C ALA A 269 -3.99 -13.40 12.63
N ALA A 270 -2.71 -13.01 12.69
CA ALA A 270 -1.63 -13.76 12.07
C ALA A 270 -1.45 -15.15 12.69
N GLN A 271 -1.48 -15.24 14.03
CA GLN A 271 -1.37 -16.53 14.73
C GLN A 271 -2.52 -17.49 14.37
N GLN A 272 -3.76 -16.99 14.31
CA GLN A 272 -4.92 -17.79 13.92
C GLN A 272 -4.80 -18.29 12.48
N PHE A 273 -4.39 -17.43 11.55
CA PHE A 273 -4.20 -17.81 10.15
C PHE A 273 -3.10 -18.86 10.01
N LEU A 274 -1.92 -18.63 10.60
CA LEU A 274 -0.78 -19.55 10.50
C LEU A 274 -1.04 -20.91 11.17
N ALA A 275 -1.96 -20.98 12.13
CA ALA A 275 -2.34 -22.24 12.77
C ALA A 275 -3.16 -23.17 11.85
N THR A 276 -3.86 -22.62 10.86
CA THR A 276 -4.78 -23.39 9.99
C THR A 276 -4.39 -23.40 8.52
N TRP A 277 -3.55 -22.46 8.10
CA TRP A 277 -3.22 -22.27 6.69
C TRP A 277 -2.14 -23.25 6.21
N ASP A 278 -2.38 -23.88 5.07
CA ASP A 278 -1.52 -24.90 4.47
C ASP A 278 -1.29 -24.56 2.99
N PHE A 279 -0.02 -24.40 2.61
CA PHE A 279 0.35 -24.01 1.26
C PHE A 279 0.01 -25.10 0.22
N GLN A 280 0.21 -26.37 0.55
CA GLN A 280 -0.05 -27.47 -0.38
C GLN A 280 -1.54 -27.64 -0.64
N GLN A 281 -2.37 -27.47 0.39
CA GLN A 281 -3.83 -27.46 0.24
C GLN A 281 -4.30 -26.30 -0.64
N TRP A 282 -3.71 -25.11 -0.48
CA TRP A 282 -3.99 -23.96 -1.32
C TRP A 282 -3.59 -24.23 -2.79
N LEU A 283 -2.40 -24.78 -3.03
CA LEU A 283 -1.94 -25.17 -4.37
C LEU A 283 -2.88 -26.20 -5.01
N ASN A 284 -3.28 -27.25 -4.30
CA ASN A 284 -4.18 -28.28 -4.83
C ASN A 284 -5.55 -27.71 -5.24
N ARG A 285 -6.02 -26.67 -4.53
CA ARG A 285 -7.31 -26.03 -4.79
C ARG A 285 -7.28 -25.08 -6.00
N TYR A 286 -6.17 -24.37 -6.20
CA TYR A 286 -6.11 -23.25 -7.17
C TYR A 286 -5.12 -23.46 -8.32
N HIS A 287 -4.21 -24.42 -8.21
CA HIS A 287 -3.29 -24.89 -9.24
C HIS A 287 -3.37 -26.42 -9.39
N PRO A 288 -4.56 -26.99 -9.69
CA PRO A 288 -4.68 -28.43 -9.87
C PRO A 288 -3.77 -28.88 -11.01
N SER A 289 -2.89 -29.83 -10.74
CA SER A 289 -2.06 -30.46 -11.76
C SER A 289 -2.96 -31.07 -12.83
N GLN A 290 -2.85 -30.58 -14.08
CA GLN A 290 -3.46 -31.26 -15.22
C GLN A 290 -2.73 -32.58 -15.45
N GLY A 291 -3.17 -33.63 -14.77
CA GLY A 291 -2.60 -34.97 -14.86
C GLY A 291 -3.63 -36.00 -14.44
N GLY A 292 -4.56 -36.32 -15.37
CA GLY A 292 -5.58 -37.32 -15.14
C GLY A 292 -6.78 -37.28 -16.08
N ALA A 293 -6.62 -36.87 -17.35
CA ALA A 293 -7.60 -37.20 -18.38
C ALA A 293 -7.43 -38.70 -18.72
N GLY A 294 -7.99 -39.57 -17.87
CA GLY A 294 -8.27 -40.95 -18.26
C GLY A 294 -9.26 -40.91 -19.41
N THR A 295 -8.81 -41.30 -20.59
CA THR A 295 -9.65 -41.51 -21.76
C THR A 295 -10.62 -42.65 -21.43
N PRO A 296 -11.95 -42.45 -21.43
CA PRO A 296 -12.85 -43.59 -21.37
C PRO A 296 -12.78 -44.31 -22.72
N SER A 297 -12.39 -45.58 -22.67
CA SER A 297 -12.56 -46.53 -23.78
C SER A 297 -14.03 -46.91 -23.92
#